data_AF-A0A6M4A8B0-F1
#
_entry.id   AF-A0A6M4A8B0-F1
#
_cell.length_a   1.000
_cell.length_b   1.000
_cell.length_c   1.000
_cell.angle_alpha   90.00
_cell.angle_beta   90.00
_cell.angle_gamma   90.00
#
_symmetry.space_group_name_H-M   'P 1'
#
loop_
_entity.id
_entity.type
_entity.pdbx_description
1 polymer ?
#
loop_
_entity_poly.entity_id
_entity_poly.type
_entity_poly.pdbx_seq_one_letter_code
_entity_poly.pdbx_strand_id
1 'polypeptide(L)'
;MYAGWFRAIHLAHEEVARGLQIACPCLMLHAEHSLRATAWSEDLLSADIVLDVADMQRLAPALGLQVERHAIAGGIHDLVLSRPTARHQVWQLLGAWLARVRASGAE
;
A
#
# COMPACT_ATOMS: atom_id res chain seq x y z
N MET A 1 -21.96 14.01 -9.17
CA MET A 1 -20.51 13.67 -9.12
C MET A 1 -19.82 14.51 -10.19
N TYR A 2 -18.73 15.22 -9.87
CA TYR A 2 -18.18 16.25 -10.76
C TYR A 2 -17.20 15.65 -11.78
N ALA A 3 -17.40 15.91 -13.07
CA ALA A 3 -16.54 15.38 -14.15
C ALA A 3 -15.06 15.78 -13.99
N GLY A 4 -14.80 16.97 -13.44
CA GLY A 4 -13.44 17.44 -13.14
C GLY A 4 -12.72 16.59 -12.10
N TRP A 5 -13.45 16.06 -11.10
CA TRP A 5 -12.87 15.20 -10.06
C TRP A 5 -12.44 13.84 -10.61
N PHE A 6 -13.29 13.21 -11.44
CA PHE A 6 -12.92 11.97 -12.12
C PHE A 6 -11.71 12.15 -13.04
N ARG A 7 -11.69 13.25 -13.81
CA ARG A 7 -10.54 13.58 -14.66
C ARG A 7 -9.27 13.72 -13.83
N ALA A 8 -9.33 14.37 -12.67
CA ALA A 8 -8.18 14.52 -11.78
C ALA A 8 -7.66 13.17 -11.27
N ILE A 9 -8.56 12.27 -10.83
CA ILE A 9 -8.19 10.91 -10.41
C ILE A 9 -7.49 10.16 -11.54
N HIS A 10 -8.07 10.18 -12.75
CA HIS A 10 -7.50 9.48 -13.90
C HIS A 10 -6.09 9.99 -14.24
N LEU A 11 -5.92 11.31 -14.31
CA LEU A 11 -4.61 11.93 -14.57
C LEU A 11 -3.57 11.57 -13.49
N ALA A 12 -3.98 11.51 -12.22
CA ALA A 12 -3.08 11.11 -11.14
C ALA A 12 -2.64 9.63 -11.28
N HIS A 13 -3.54 8.72 -11.64
CA HIS A 13 -3.16 7.33 -11.92
C HIS A 13 -2.22 7.21 -13.12
N GLU A 14 -2.43 8.00 -14.18
CA GLU A 14 -1.52 8.06 -15.33
C GLU A 14 -0.15 8.63 -14.95
N GLU A 15 -0.09 9.61 -14.05
CA GLU A 15 1.16 10.14 -13.52
C GLU A 15 1.94 9.08 -12.74
N VAL A 16 1.28 8.35 -11.84
CA VAL A 16 1.90 7.22 -11.13
C VAL A 16 2.40 6.17 -12.13
N ALA A 17 1.61 5.82 -13.14
CA ALA A 17 2.00 4.83 -14.15
C ALA A 17 3.19 5.27 -15.02
N ARG A 18 3.35 6.58 -15.28
CA ARG A 18 4.53 7.15 -15.95
C ARG A 18 5.77 7.19 -15.04
N GLY A 19 5.55 7.13 -13.74
CA GLY A 19 6.56 7.10 -12.71
C GLY A 19 6.76 8.45 -12.02
N LEU A 20 6.80 8.42 -10.69
CA LEU A 20 6.87 9.63 -9.86
C LEU A 20 8.30 10.09 -9.57
N GLN A 21 9.30 9.25 -9.82
CA GLN A 21 10.72 9.55 -9.54
C GLN A 21 10.97 9.99 -8.09
N ILE A 22 10.28 9.37 -7.11
CA ILE A 22 10.53 9.65 -5.70
C ILE A 22 11.99 9.30 -5.37
N ALA A 23 12.74 10.32 -4.95
CA ALA A 23 14.20 10.23 -4.78
C ALA A 23 14.61 9.53 -3.48
N CYS A 24 13.69 9.34 -2.53
CA CYS A 24 13.96 8.68 -1.25
C CYS A 24 13.41 7.25 -1.21
N PRO A 25 13.94 6.39 -0.31
CA PRO A 25 13.40 5.05 -0.12
C PRO A 25 11.92 5.09 0.26
N CYS A 26 11.14 4.18 -0.33
CA CYS A 26 9.71 4.02 -0.09
C CYS A 26 9.39 2.61 0.44
N LEU A 27 8.52 2.54 1.43
CA LEU A 27 7.92 1.29 1.90
C LEU A 27 6.43 1.29 1.54
N MET A 28 5.98 0.29 0.80
CA MET A 28 4.56 0.04 0.54
C MET A 28 4.13 -1.23 1.27
N LEU A 29 3.28 -1.06 2.28
CA LEU A 29 2.58 -2.17 2.92
C LEU A 29 1.14 -2.22 2.39
N HIS A 30 0.63 -3.42 2.12
CA HIS A 30 -0.75 -3.61 1.67
C HIS A 30 -1.35 -4.89 2.26
N ALA A 31 -2.68 -4.99 2.28
CA ALA A 31 -3.34 -6.27 2.60
C ALA A 31 -2.94 -7.35 1.59
N GLU A 32 -2.97 -8.62 1.99
CA GLU A 32 -2.58 -9.72 1.11
C GLU A 32 -3.40 -9.79 -0.19
N HIS A 33 -4.68 -9.46 -0.12
CA HIS A 33 -5.58 -9.48 -1.27
C HIS A 33 -6.68 -8.44 -1.11
N SER A 34 -7.31 -8.10 -2.24
CA SER A 34 -8.54 -7.32 -2.26
C SER A 34 -9.77 -8.21 -2.25
N LEU A 35 -10.85 -7.73 -1.65
CA LEU A 35 -12.14 -8.40 -1.65
C LEU A 35 -13.23 -7.42 -2.09
N ARG A 36 -14.03 -7.81 -3.09
CA ARG A 36 -15.22 -7.05 -3.50
C ARG A 36 -16.44 -7.79 -2.98
N ALA A 37 -17.21 -7.15 -2.12
CA ALA A 37 -18.44 -7.72 -1.57
C ALA A 37 -19.57 -6.70 -1.61
N THR A 38 -20.80 -7.19 -1.80
CA THR A 38 -22.03 -6.38 -1.79
C THR A 38 -22.82 -6.53 -0.49
N ALA A 39 -22.36 -7.41 0.41
CA ALA A 39 -22.94 -7.68 1.72
C ALA A 39 -21.83 -7.90 2.74
N TRP A 40 -22.14 -7.71 4.02
CA TRP A 40 -21.18 -7.92 5.09
C TRP A 40 -20.87 -9.41 5.29
N SER A 41 -19.58 -9.72 5.47
CA SER A 41 -19.07 -11.00 5.96
C SER A 41 -17.82 -10.77 6.81
N GLU A 42 -17.44 -11.77 7.61
CA GLU A 42 -16.20 -11.74 8.41
C GLU A 42 -14.93 -11.59 7.56
N ASP A 43 -14.95 -12.06 6.30
CA ASP A 43 -13.79 -11.98 5.38
C ASP A 43 -13.37 -10.53 5.09
N LEU A 44 -14.31 -9.58 5.19
CA LEU A 44 -14.05 -8.14 5.04
C LEU A 44 -13.11 -7.60 6.13
N LEU A 45 -12.94 -8.33 7.24
CA LEU A 45 -12.01 -8.00 8.31
C LEU A 45 -10.60 -8.59 8.09
N SER A 46 -10.33 -9.09 6.88
CA SER A 46 -9.04 -9.71 6.50
C SER A 46 -8.59 -9.41 5.07
N ALA A 47 -9.21 -8.43 4.41
CA ALA A 47 -8.88 -8.03 3.03
C ALA A 47 -9.03 -6.52 2.83
N ASP A 48 -8.40 -5.97 1.79
CA ASP A 48 -8.67 -4.59 1.35
C ASP A 48 -9.95 -4.54 0.50
N ILE A 49 -10.96 -3.82 0.99
CA ILE A 49 -12.25 -3.66 0.32
C ILE A 49 -12.40 -2.29 -0.37
N VAL A 50 -11.36 -1.47 -0.30
CA VAL A 50 -11.32 -0.09 -0.80
C VAL A 50 -10.36 0.03 -1.97
N LEU A 51 -9.12 -0.46 -1.81
CA LEU A 51 -8.08 -0.42 -2.84
C LEU A 51 -7.88 -1.77 -3.50
N ASP A 52 -7.40 -1.72 -4.74
CA ASP A 52 -7.03 -2.89 -5.53
C ASP A 52 -5.54 -3.22 -5.33
N VAL A 53 -5.28 -4.31 -4.63
CA VAL A 53 -3.94 -4.80 -4.29
C VAL A 53 -3.14 -5.16 -5.54
N ALA A 54 -3.79 -5.63 -6.61
CA ALA A 54 -3.09 -5.95 -7.85
C ALA A 54 -2.58 -4.67 -8.52
N ASP A 55 -3.37 -3.60 -8.52
CA ASP A 55 -2.93 -2.29 -9.01
C ASP A 55 -1.82 -1.71 -8.16
N MET A 56 -1.92 -1.81 -6.82
CA MET A 56 -0.84 -1.37 -5.91
C MET A 56 0.47 -2.11 -6.23
N GLN A 57 0.44 -3.43 -6.34
CA GLN A 57 1.63 -4.23 -6.64
C GLN A 57 2.22 -3.90 -8.02
N ARG A 58 1.36 -3.71 -9.03
CA ARG A 58 1.75 -3.38 -10.41
C ARG A 58 2.37 -2.00 -10.53
N LEU A 59 1.82 -1.00 -9.83
CA LEU A 59 2.25 0.40 -9.93
C LEU A 59 3.37 0.76 -8.96
N ALA A 60 3.57 0.01 -7.88
CA ALA A 60 4.57 0.33 -6.86
C ALA A 60 6.00 0.55 -7.40
N PRO A 61 6.52 -0.23 -8.37
CA PRO A 61 7.85 0.04 -8.95
C PRO A 61 7.96 1.41 -9.64
N ALA A 62 6.84 2.02 -10.04
CA ALA A 62 6.83 3.33 -10.68
C ALA A 62 6.97 4.49 -9.68
N LEU A 63 6.86 4.23 -8.37
CA LEU A 63 7.01 5.27 -7.34
C LEU A 63 8.44 5.85 -7.32
N GLY A 64 9.47 5.03 -7.49
CA GLY A 64 10.87 5.45 -7.47
C GLY A 64 11.83 4.28 -7.62
N LEU A 65 13.13 4.54 -7.46
CA LEU A 65 14.17 3.51 -7.65
C LEU A 65 14.32 2.54 -6.47
N GLN A 66 13.85 2.93 -5.29
CA GLN A 66 14.05 2.20 -4.03
C GLN A 66 12.71 1.94 -3.36
N VAL A 67 11.97 0.94 -3.84
CA VAL A 67 10.64 0.60 -3.35
C VAL A 67 10.64 -0.80 -2.74
N GLU A 68 10.46 -0.87 -1.42
CA GLU A 68 10.24 -2.12 -0.69
C GLU A 68 8.73 -2.36 -0.54
N ARG A 69 8.27 -3.60 -0.75
CA ARG A 69 6.84 -3.94 -0.80
C ARG A 69 6.57 -5.19 0.01
N HIS A 70 5.54 -5.16 0.86
CA HIS A 70 5.12 -6.34 1.63
C HIS A 70 3.61 -6.48 1.71
N ALA A 71 3.15 -7.71 1.54
CA ALA A 71 1.78 -8.13 1.83
C ALA A 71 1.63 -8.47 3.31
N ILE A 72 0.52 -8.05 3.92
CA ILE A 72 0.15 -8.36 5.30
C ILE A 72 -1.03 -9.35 5.27
N ALA A 73 -0.76 -10.58 5.71
CA ALA A 73 -1.77 -11.62 5.81
C ALA A 73 -2.83 -11.23 6.86
N GLY A 74 -4.10 -11.31 6.48
CA GLY A 74 -5.23 -10.85 7.31
C GLY A 74 -5.26 -9.35 7.58
N GLY A 75 -4.52 -8.56 6.79
CA GLY A 75 -4.58 -7.10 6.82
C GLY A 75 -5.89 -6.59 6.20
N ILE A 76 -6.41 -5.50 6.74
CA ILE A 76 -7.49 -4.72 6.12
C ILE A 76 -6.91 -3.49 5.40
N HIS A 77 -7.76 -2.70 4.76
CA HIS A 77 -7.39 -1.43 4.12
C HIS A 77 -6.50 -0.55 5.03
N ASP A 78 -7.01 -0.21 6.22
CA ASP A 78 -6.23 0.45 7.26
C ASP A 78 -5.41 -0.56 8.05
N LEU A 79 -4.22 -0.89 7.55
CA LEU A 79 -3.38 -1.96 8.07
C LEU A 79 -3.11 -1.86 9.59
N VAL A 80 -2.90 -0.65 10.12
CA VAL A 80 -2.66 -0.43 11.55
C VAL A 80 -3.92 -0.60 12.42
N LEU A 81 -5.10 -0.70 11.80
CA LEU A 81 -6.37 -1.01 12.47
C LEU A 81 -6.77 -2.49 12.30
N SER A 82 -5.96 -3.29 11.59
CA SER A 82 -6.18 -4.73 11.44
C SER A 82 -6.16 -5.48 12.78
N ARG A 83 -6.56 -6.75 12.74
CA ARG A 83 -6.47 -7.67 13.89
C ARG A 83 -5.03 -7.74 14.46
N PRO A 84 -4.86 -8.09 15.75
CA PRO A 84 -3.58 -7.97 16.44
C PRO A 84 -2.37 -8.60 15.73
N THR A 85 -2.55 -9.75 15.09
CA THR A 85 -1.50 -10.45 14.34
C THR A 85 -0.99 -9.63 13.16
N ALA A 86 -1.89 -9.21 12.27
CA ALA A 86 -1.58 -8.37 11.10
C ALA A 86 -0.99 -7.02 11.52
N ARG A 87 -1.59 -6.37 12.53
CA ARG A 87 -1.11 -5.09 13.05
C ARG A 87 0.31 -5.20 13.63
N HIS A 88 0.62 -6.29 14.33
CA HIS A 88 1.96 -6.51 14.86
C HIS A 88 3.00 -6.69 13.74
N GLN A 89 2.66 -7.44 12.69
CA GLN A 89 3.50 -7.60 11.51
C GLN A 89 3.80 -6.24 10.83
N VAL A 90 2.79 -5.38 10.70
CA VAL A 90 2.95 -4.01 10.16
C VAL A 90 4.01 -3.23 10.94
N TRP A 91 3.90 -3.20 12.27
CA TRP A 91 4.85 -2.48 13.12
C TRP A 91 6.27 -3.07 13.05
N GLN A 92 6.40 -4.39 12.99
CA GLN A 92 7.69 -5.06 12.84
C GLN A 92 8.37 -4.68 11.51
N LEU A 93 7.64 -4.75 10.40
CA LEU A 93 8.18 -4.42 9.08
C LEU A 93 8.56 -2.93 8.98
N LEU A 94 7.69 -2.05 9.48
CA LEU A 94 7.95 -0.60 9.51
C LEU A 94 9.20 -0.28 10.33
N GLY A 95 9.33 -0.84 11.53
CA GLY A 95 10.50 -0.62 12.39
C GLY A 95 11.79 -1.15 11.76
N ALA A 96 11.75 -2.35 11.19
CA ALA A 96 12.90 -2.95 10.52
C ALA A 96 13.34 -2.14 9.28
N TRP A 97 12.38 -1.66 8.48
CA TRP A 97 12.65 -0.82 7.33
C TRP A 97 13.28 0.52 7.75
N LEU A 98 12.73 1.19 8.76
CA LEU A 98 13.29 2.44 9.29
C LEU A 98 14.73 2.25 9.80
N ALA A 99 15.01 1.14 10.49
CA ALA A 99 16.36 0.84 10.96
C ALA A 99 17.36 0.70 9.78
N ARG A 100 16.97 0.00 8.70
CA ARG A 100 17.79 -0.15 7.50
C ARG A 100 18.03 1.18 6.79
N VAL A 101 16.97 1.94 6.52
CA VAL A 101 17.08 3.23 5.79
C VAL A 101 17.94 4.23 6.55
N ARG A 102 17.85 4.27 7.89
CA ARG A 102 18.70 5.15 8.71
C ARG A 102 20.17 4.74 8.68
N ALA A 103 20.46 3.44 8.64
CA ALA A 103 21.84 2.96 8.53
C ALA A 103 22.46 3.33 7.16
N SER A 104 21.68 3.24 6.07
CA SER A 104 22.15 3.55 4.70
C SER A 104 22.33 5.05 4.40
N GLY A 105 21.75 5.94 5.21
CA GLY A 105 21.89 7.39 5.05
C GLY A 105 22.93 8.05 5.97
N ALA A 106 23.65 7.25 6.78
CA ALA A 106 24.69 7.72 7.68
C ALA A 106 26.12 7.62 7.08
N GLU A 107 26.22 7.21 5.81
CA GLU A 107 27.43 7.22 4.98
C GLU A 107 27.42 8.43 4.03
#